data_AF-A0A9P0EZF3-F1
#
_entry.id   AF-A0A9P0EZF3-F1
#
_cell.length_a   1.000
_cell.length_b   1.000
_cell.length_c   1.000
_cell.angle_alpha   90.00
_cell.angle_beta   90.00
_cell.angle_gamma   90.00
#
_symmetry.space_group_name_H-M   'P 1'
#
loop_
_entity.id
_entity.type
_entity.pdbx_description
1 polymer ?
#
loop_
_entity_poly.entity_id
_entity_poly.type
_entity_poly.pdbx_seq_one_letter_code
_entity_poly.pdbx_strand_id
1 'polypeptide(L)'
;MNVALKRLLFEICKLFIFLTAELWVIVWLCKILNLFFFFLGTMGDLDLDRQIEQLKRCEIIKENEVKALCTKAREILVEESNVQRVDSPVTVCGDIHGQFYDLKQLFAVGGNVPETNYLFMGDFVDRGFYSVETFLLLLALKVRYPDRITLIRGNHESRQITQVYGFYDECVRKYGSVTVWRYCTEIFDYLSLSAIIDGKIFCVHGGLSPSIQTLDQIRIIDRKQEVPHDGPMCDLLWSDPEDALGWGVSPRGAGYLFGSDVAVQFSTTNNIDMICRAHQLVMEGYKWHFSEAVLTVWSAPNYCYRCGNVAAILQLTDTLERGFTIFEAAPQESRGVPSKKPQADYFL
;
A
#
# COMPACT_ATOMS: atom_id res chain seq x y z
N MET A 1 13.33 35.55 5.50
CA MET A 1 13.02 36.43 6.65
C MET A 1 14.04 36.16 7.77
N ASN A 2 14.84 37.19 8.06
CA ASN A 2 15.77 37.48 9.16
C ASN A 2 16.58 36.39 9.90
N VAL A 3 17.90 36.36 9.63
CA VAL A 3 18.95 35.69 10.44
C VAL A 3 18.90 36.11 11.92
N ALA A 4 18.38 37.30 12.22
CA ALA A 4 18.16 37.79 13.58
C ALA A 4 17.14 36.95 14.37
N LEU A 5 16.08 36.44 13.71
CA LEU A 5 15.04 35.65 14.38
C LEU A 5 15.56 34.24 14.72
N LYS A 6 16.40 33.65 13.85
CA LYS A 6 17.08 32.37 14.12
C LYS A 6 18.05 32.47 15.30
N ARG A 7 18.77 33.58 15.44
CA ARG A 7 19.64 33.83 16.61
C ARG A 7 18.84 34.02 17.90
N LEU A 8 17.71 34.73 17.84
CA LEU A 8 16.87 34.96 19.01
C LEU A 8 16.24 33.65 19.52
N LEU A 9 15.73 32.80 18.62
CA LEU A 9 15.19 31.48 18.98
C LEU A 9 16.26 30.54 19.54
N PHE A 10 17.47 30.55 18.99
CA PHE A 10 18.58 29.73 19.50
C PHE A 10 18.99 30.13 20.93
N GLU A 11 19.02 31.43 21.23
CA GLU A 11 19.32 31.91 22.58
C GLU A 11 18.16 31.67 23.57
N ILE A 12 16.89 31.73 23.13
CA ILE A 12 15.73 31.36 23.96
C ILE A 12 15.74 29.86 24.29
N CYS A 13 16.11 29.00 23.33
CA CYS A 13 16.25 27.56 23.58
C CYS A 13 17.37 27.24 24.57
N LYS A 14 18.50 27.95 24.52
CA LYS A 14 19.58 27.82 25.52
C LYS A 14 19.10 28.21 26.92
N LEU A 15 18.28 29.27 27.03
CA LEU A 15 17.73 29.71 28.31
C LEU A 15 16.78 28.66 28.92
N PHE A 16 15.95 28.02 28.09
CA PHE A 16 15.01 26.98 28.53
C PHE A 16 15.68 25.66 28.92
N ILE A 17 16.73 25.24 28.19
CA ILE A 17 17.51 24.04 28.53
C ILE A 17 18.21 24.18 29.90
N PHE A 18 18.54 25.42 30.30
CA PHE A 18 19.16 25.68 31.60
C PHE A 18 18.17 25.74 32.77
N LEU A 19 16.85 25.87 32.50
CA LEU A 19 15.82 26.12 33.53
C LEU A 19 14.95 24.90 33.85
N THR A 20 14.94 23.85 33.03
CA THR A 20 14.13 22.64 33.30
C THR A 20 14.95 21.37 33.12
N ALA A 21 15.35 20.75 34.23
CA ALA A 21 16.11 19.51 34.29
C ALA A 21 15.25 18.24 34.06
N GLU A 22 14.22 18.31 33.20
CA GLU A 22 13.37 17.17 32.88
C GLU A 22 13.49 16.79 31.40
N LEU A 23 13.97 15.57 31.16
CA LEU A 23 14.25 15.00 29.83
C LEU A 23 13.04 15.06 28.88
N TRP A 24 11.81 15.04 29.43
CA TRP A 24 10.57 15.07 28.67
C TRP A 24 10.28 16.42 28.01
N VAL A 25 10.67 17.54 28.65
CA VAL A 25 10.50 18.89 28.08
C VAL A 25 11.45 19.08 26.90
N ILE A 26 12.66 18.51 26.97
CA ILE A 26 13.64 18.51 25.88
C ILE A 26 13.12 17.70 24.69
N VAL A 27 12.54 16.50 24.93
CA VAL A 27 11.93 15.69 23.87
C VAL A 27 10.74 16.39 23.22
N TRP A 28 9.91 17.08 24.00
CA TRP A 28 8.77 17.85 23.50
C TRP A 28 9.21 19.09 22.69
N LEU A 29 10.20 19.83 23.16
CA LEU A 29 10.81 20.95 22.42
C LEU A 29 11.50 20.48 21.13
N CYS A 30 12.18 19.34 21.14
CA CYS A 30 12.76 18.75 19.93
C CYS A 30 11.69 18.35 18.91
N LYS A 31 10.52 17.84 19.36
CA LYS A 31 9.38 17.57 18.46
C LYS A 31 8.81 18.86 17.86
N ILE A 32 8.67 19.92 18.65
CA ILE A 32 8.21 21.23 18.16
C ILE A 32 9.23 21.85 17.20
N LEU A 33 10.52 21.78 17.52
CA LEU A 33 11.59 22.29 16.66
C LEU A 33 11.70 21.49 15.37
N ASN A 34 11.52 20.16 15.39
CA ASN A 34 11.41 19.36 14.17
C ASN A 34 10.18 19.73 13.33
N LEU A 35 9.02 19.99 13.95
CA LEU A 35 7.85 20.55 13.24
C LEU A 35 8.11 21.95 12.68
N PHE A 36 8.95 22.76 13.34
CA PHE A 36 9.25 24.11 12.89
C PHE A 36 10.32 24.13 11.77
N PHE A 37 11.29 23.21 11.81
CA PHE A 37 12.24 22.98 10.72
C PHE A 37 11.61 22.26 9.52
N PHE A 38 10.56 21.44 9.75
CA PHE A 38 9.70 20.87 8.71
C PHE A 38 9.09 21.97 7.81
N PHE A 39 8.78 23.14 8.36
CA PHE A 39 8.29 24.30 7.62
C PHE A 39 9.37 25.19 6.98
N LEU A 40 10.66 25.00 7.31
CA LEU A 40 11.74 25.93 6.97
C LEU A 40 12.91 25.31 6.19
N GLY A 41 12.81 24.03 5.81
CA GLY A 41 13.82 23.31 5.04
C GLY A 41 13.68 23.52 3.54
N THR A 42 14.55 24.33 2.95
CA THR A 42 14.70 24.47 1.49
C THR A 42 15.36 23.23 0.87
N MET A 43 14.55 22.28 0.42
CA MET A 43 14.81 21.37 -0.70
C MET A 43 13.56 21.45 -1.58
N GLY A 44 13.74 21.68 -2.89
CA GLY A 44 12.70 22.10 -3.86
C GLY A 44 11.26 21.83 -3.41
N ASP A 45 10.54 22.91 -3.12
CA ASP A 45 9.21 22.90 -2.51
C ASP A 45 8.34 21.82 -3.16
N LEU A 46 8.05 20.76 -2.39
CA LEU A 46 7.29 19.62 -2.84
C LEU A 46 5.84 20.09 -2.91
N ASP A 47 5.47 20.66 -4.06
CA ASP A 47 4.09 21.04 -4.36
C ASP A 47 3.26 19.78 -4.59
N LEU A 48 3.00 19.08 -3.47
CA LEU A 48 2.30 17.79 -3.42
C LEU A 48 0.89 17.91 -3.97
N ASP A 49 0.19 19.00 -3.68
CA ASP A 49 -1.18 19.19 -4.17
C ASP A 49 -1.19 19.32 -5.71
N ARG A 50 -0.25 20.07 -6.29
CA ARG A 50 -0.07 20.12 -7.76
C ARG A 50 0.32 18.76 -8.34
N GLN A 51 1.21 18.02 -7.69
CA GLN A 51 1.63 16.68 -8.14
C GLN A 51 0.46 15.68 -8.09
N ILE A 52 -0.34 15.70 -7.03
CA ILE A 52 -1.55 14.87 -6.90
C ILE A 52 -2.54 15.20 -8.02
N GLU A 53 -2.81 16.48 -8.26
CA GLU A 53 -3.74 16.88 -9.33
C GLU A 53 -3.21 16.52 -10.73
N GLN A 54 -1.89 16.59 -10.95
CA GLN A 54 -1.25 16.10 -12.17
C GLN A 54 -1.41 14.58 -12.33
N LEU A 55 -1.09 13.82 -11.29
CA LEU A 55 -1.23 12.36 -11.30
C LEU A 55 -2.69 11.93 -11.49
N LYS A 56 -3.68 12.62 -10.90
CA LYS A 56 -5.13 12.37 -11.11
C LYS A 56 -5.58 12.53 -12.56
N ARG A 57 -4.85 13.32 -13.36
CA ARG A 57 -5.05 13.44 -14.82
C ARG A 57 -4.30 12.38 -15.63
N CYS A 58 -3.68 11.39 -14.97
CA CYS A 58 -2.83 10.38 -15.58
C CYS A 58 -1.57 10.98 -16.24
N GLU A 59 -1.05 12.09 -15.71
CA GLU A 59 0.15 12.74 -16.20
C GLU A 59 1.33 12.42 -15.26
N ILE A 60 2.45 11.94 -15.81
CA ILE A 60 3.65 11.66 -15.01
C ILE A 60 4.27 12.94 -14.45
N ILE A 61 4.75 12.90 -13.21
CA ILE A 61 5.57 13.96 -12.59
C ILE A 61 7.04 13.81 -13.02
N LYS A 62 7.89 14.81 -12.76
CA LYS A 62 9.30 14.75 -13.19
C LYS A 62 10.13 13.78 -12.33
N GLU A 63 11.21 13.22 -12.87
CA GLU A 63 12.09 12.27 -12.15
C GLU A 63 12.59 12.84 -10.79
N ASN A 64 12.95 14.12 -10.74
CA ASN A 64 13.37 14.78 -9.50
C ASN A 64 12.23 14.93 -8.48
N GLU A 65 10.99 15.05 -8.94
CA GLU A 65 9.79 15.09 -8.11
C GLU A 65 9.48 13.69 -7.55
N VAL A 66 9.61 12.64 -8.38
CA VAL A 66 9.52 11.24 -7.92
C VAL A 66 10.54 10.98 -6.82
N LYS A 67 11.81 11.38 -7.02
CA LYS A 67 12.86 11.22 -6.01
C LYS A 67 12.48 11.88 -4.69
N ALA A 68 11.97 13.11 -4.75
CA ALA A 68 11.59 13.88 -3.58
C ALA A 68 10.38 13.23 -2.86
N LEU A 69 9.38 12.78 -3.63
CA LEU A 69 8.20 12.07 -3.13
C LEU A 69 8.60 10.76 -2.42
N CYS A 70 9.42 9.93 -3.05
CA CYS A 70 9.93 8.69 -2.45
C CYS A 70 10.72 9.00 -1.17
N THR A 71 11.57 10.02 -1.18
CA THR A 71 12.32 10.42 0.03
C THR A 71 11.37 10.74 1.20
N LYS A 72 10.29 11.48 0.94
CA LYS A 72 9.28 11.79 1.96
C LYS A 72 8.46 10.58 2.39
N ALA A 73 8.07 9.72 1.45
CA ALA A 73 7.36 8.50 1.78
C ALA A 73 8.20 7.58 2.68
N ARG A 74 9.51 7.48 2.43
CA ARG A 74 10.41 6.71 3.29
C ARG A 74 10.46 7.24 4.73
N GLU A 75 10.48 8.57 4.91
CA GLU A 75 10.43 9.20 6.24
C GLU A 75 9.17 8.82 7.02
N ILE A 76 8.05 8.56 6.33
CA ILE A 76 6.78 8.16 6.95
C ILE A 76 6.75 6.65 7.18
N LEU A 77 6.99 5.86 6.12
CA LEU A 77 6.85 4.41 6.13
C LEU A 77 7.87 3.72 7.05
N VAL A 78 9.01 4.34 7.35
CA VAL A 78 9.99 3.78 8.30
C VAL A 78 9.46 3.71 9.75
N GLU A 79 8.54 4.60 10.10
CA GLU A 79 7.90 4.67 11.43
C GLU A 79 6.69 3.73 11.54
N GLU A 80 6.19 3.18 10.43
CA GLU A 80 5.06 2.25 10.44
C GLU A 80 5.47 0.83 10.88
N SER A 81 4.54 0.13 11.53
CA SER A 81 4.75 -1.25 11.99
C SER A 81 4.47 -2.24 10.86
N ASN A 82 5.09 -3.42 10.88
CA ASN A 82 4.73 -4.49 9.93
C ASN A 82 3.26 -4.92 10.04
N VAL A 83 2.66 -4.72 11.21
CA VAL A 83 1.21 -4.87 11.46
C VAL A 83 0.65 -3.49 11.78
N GLN A 84 0.29 -2.74 10.75
CA GLN A 84 -0.16 -1.37 10.88
C GLN A 84 -1.57 -1.33 11.50
N ARG A 85 -1.75 -0.52 12.55
CA ARG A 85 -3.09 -0.30 13.12
C ARG A 85 -3.87 0.66 12.23
N VAL A 86 -5.12 0.32 11.99
CA VAL A 86 -6.05 1.13 11.20
C VAL A 86 -7.36 1.20 11.98
N ASP A 87 -7.90 2.41 12.14
CA ASP A 87 -9.17 2.61 12.81
C ASP A 87 -10.31 2.68 11.77
N SER A 88 -11.48 2.15 12.11
CA SER A 88 -12.69 2.40 11.34
C SER A 88 -13.20 3.85 11.52
N PRO A 89 -13.94 4.43 10.55
CA PRO A 89 -14.38 3.84 9.29
C PRO A 89 -13.24 3.75 8.27
N VAL A 90 -13.23 2.71 7.43
CA VAL A 90 -12.20 2.51 6.41
C VAL A 90 -12.73 1.74 5.20
N THR A 91 -12.25 2.12 4.02
CA THR A 91 -12.47 1.38 2.77
C THR A 91 -11.24 0.53 2.46
N VAL A 92 -11.43 -0.79 2.40
CA VAL A 92 -10.41 -1.79 2.10
C VAL A 92 -10.45 -2.15 0.62
N CYS A 93 -9.30 -2.11 -0.03
CA CYS A 93 -9.12 -2.36 -1.46
C CYS A 93 -8.11 -3.49 -1.68
N GLY A 94 -8.37 -4.36 -2.65
CA GLY A 94 -7.43 -5.37 -3.13
C GLY A 94 -6.53 -4.85 -4.25
N ASP A 95 -6.15 -5.76 -5.15
CA ASP A 95 -5.22 -5.55 -6.26
C ASP A 95 -5.70 -4.46 -7.23
N ILE A 96 -4.76 -3.66 -7.76
CA ILE A 96 -5.01 -2.57 -8.71
C ILE A 96 -4.28 -2.78 -10.04
N HIS A 97 -3.05 -3.33 -10.00
CA HIS A 97 -2.25 -3.72 -11.16
C HIS A 97 -2.18 -2.67 -12.29
N GLY A 98 -1.82 -1.44 -11.94
CA GLY A 98 -1.63 -0.37 -12.92
C GLY A 98 -2.87 0.00 -13.74
N GLN A 99 -4.06 -0.42 -13.34
CA GLN A 99 -5.33 -0.05 -13.99
C GLN A 99 -5.82 1.32 -13.50
N PHE A 100 -5.05 2.37 -13.81
CA PHE A 100 -5.25 3.73 -13.28
C PHE A 100 -6.68 4.29 -13.45
N TYR A 101 -7.32 4.06 -14.60
CA TYR A 101 -8.68 4.55 -14.83
C TYR A 101 -9.71 3.81 -13.98
N ASP A 102 -9.46 2.55 -13.65
CA ASP A 102 -10.30 1.78 -12.75
C ASP A 102 -10.04 2.20 -11.28
N LEU A 103 -8.80 2.60 -10.93
CA LEU A 103 -8.51 3.26 -9.65
C LEU A 103 -9.29 4.60 -9.51
N LYS A 104 -9.45 5.37 -10.58
CA LYS A 104 -10.32 6.56 -10.55
C LYS A 104 -11.77 6.21 -10.30
N GLN A 105 -12.26 5.12 -10.91
CA GLN A 105 -13.60 4.62 -10.64
C GLN A 105 -13.76 4.15 -9.20
N LEU A 106 -12.74 3.49 -8.63
CA LEU A 106 -12.68 3.08 -7.23
C LEU A 106 -12.86 4.29 -6.30
N PHE A 107 -12.15 5.40 -6.53
CA PHE A 107 -12.36 6.63 -5.74
C PHE A 107 -13.72 7.29 -6.00
N ALA A 108 -14.26 7.19 -7.22
CA ALA A 108 -15.59 7.71 -7.52
C ALA A 108 -16.71 6.99 -6.74
N VAL A 109 -16.57 5.67 -6.51
CA VAL A 109 -17.57 4.87 -5.79
C VAL A 109 -17.29 4.75 -4.29
N GLY A 110 -16.02 4.80 -3.86
CA GLY A 110 -15.62 4.68 -2.45
C GLY A 110 -15.48 6.02 -1.72
N GLY A 111 -15.39 7.13 -2.45
CA GLY A 111 -15.12 8.47 -1.91
C GLY A 111 -13.66 8.90 -2.09
N ASN A 112 -13.41 10.19 -1.93
CA ASN A 112 -12.07 10.74 -2.12
C ASN A 112 -11.30 10.82 -0.78
N VAL A 113 -9.98 10.78 -0.87
CA VAL A 113 -9.09 11.16 0.23
C VAL A 113 -9.00 12.70 0.25
N PRO A 114 -9.13 13.38 1.41
CA PRO A 114 -9.07 12.85 2.78
C PRO A 114 -10.41 12.54 3.46
N GLU A 115 -11.55 12.69 2.79
CA GLU A 115 -12.87 12.47 3.40
C GLU A 115 -13.10 11.00 3.76
N THR A 116 -12.59 10.07 2.96
CA THR A 116 -12.64 8.62 3.20
C THR A 116 -11.26 8.08 3.58
N ASN A 117 -11.19 7.25 4.62
CA ASN A 117 -9.99 6.51 4.96
C ASN A 117 -9.85 5.25 4.09
N TYR A 118 -8.63 4.90 3.70
CA TYR A 118 -8.35 3.76 2.83
C TYR A 118 -7.27 2.83 3.39
N LEU A 119 -7.45 1.54 3.15
CA LEU A 119 -6.42 0.50 3.27
C LEU A 119 -6.31 -0.22 1.92
N PHE A 120 -5.16 -0.13 1.26
CA PHE A 120 -4.90 -0.89 0.04
C PHE A 120 -3.99 -2.08 0.33
N MET A 121 -4.42 -3.26 -0.11
CA MET A 121 -3.79 -4.55 0.15
C MET A 121 -2.74 -4.95 -0.91
N GLY A 122 -1.94 -4.01 -1.40
CA GLY A 122 -0.82 -4.28 -2.32
C GLY A 122 -1.21 -4.46 -3.79
N ASP A 123 -0.25 -4.89 -4.59
CA ASP A 123 -0.35 -5.13 -6.03
C ASP A 123 -0.84 -3.89 -6.78
N PHE A 124 -0.10 -2.81 -6.60
CA PHE A 124 -0.33 -1.52 -7.24
C PHE A 124 0.16 -1.50 -8.69
N VAL A 125 1.20 -2.27 -8.97
CA VAL A 125 1.97 -2.23 -10.21
C VAL A 125 1.86 -3.52 -11.03
N ASP A 126 2.52 -3.50 -12.19
CA ASP A 126 2.54 -4.54 -13.21
C ASP A 126 1.20 -4.77 -13.91
N ARG A 127 1.26 -5.50 -15.03
CA ARG A 127 0.12 -5.89 -15.86
C ARG A 127 -0.52 -4.70 -16.57
N GLY A 128 -1.12 -3.75 -15.87
CA GLY A 128 -1.71 -2.55 -16.46
C GLY A 128 -0.67 -1.58 -17.05
N PHE A 129 -1.11 -0.72 -17.96
CA PHE A 129 -0.22 0.22 -18.67
C PHE A 129 0.19 1.48 -17.87
N TYR A 130 -0.38 1.67 -16.69
CA TYR A 130 -0.30 2.91 -15.90
C TYR A 130 0.13 2.64 -14.45
N SER A 131 1.02 1.68 -14.24
CA SER A 131 1.55 1.34 -12.92
C SER A 131 2.31 2.52 -12.29
N VAL A 132 3.01 3.33 -13.09
CA VAL A 132 3.72 4.53 -12.64
C VAL A 132 2.75 5.54 -12.04
N GLU A 133 1.70 5.93 -12.78
CA GLU A 133 0.73 6.90 -12.30
C GLU A 133 -0.08 6.36 -11.12
N THR A 134 -0.42 5.07 -11.16
CA THR A 134 -1.14 4.36 -10.09
C THR A 134 -0.37 4.41 -8.79
N PHE A 135 0.87 3.90 -8.77
CA PHE A 135 1.67 3.84 -7.56
C PHE A 135 2.05 5.25 -7.07
N LEU A 136 2.46 6.16 -7.96
CA LEU A 136 2.84 7.51 -7.56
C LEU A 136 1.66 8.31 -7.02
N LEU A 137 0.43 8.12 -7.53
CA LEU A 137 -0.77 8.76 -6.98
C LEU A 137 -1.04 8.27 -5.55
N LEU A 138 -1.03 6.95 -5.33
CA LEU A 138 -1.23 6.36 -4.00
C LEU A 138 -0.14 6.81 -3.02
N LEU A 139 1.11 6.87 -3.48
CA LEU A 139 2.24 7.34 -2.68
C LEU A 139 2.14 8.83 -2.35
N ALA A 140 1.73 9.67 -3.29
CA ALA A 140 1.52 11.09 -3.07
C ALA A 140 0.37 11.34 -2.08
N LEU A 141 -0.73 10.60 -2.20
CA LEU A 141 -1.81 10.61 -1.20
C LEU A 141 -1.33 10.15 0.17
N LYS A 142 -0.47 9.12 0.25
CA LYS A 142 0.14 8.67 1.50
C LYS A 142 1.01 9.74 2.16
N VAL A 143 1.84 10.42 1.37
CA VAL A 143 2.68 11.50 1.90
C VAL A 143 1.83 12.70 2.35
N ARG A 144 0.77 13.01 1.60
CA ARG A 144 -0.08 14.17 1.88
C ARG A 144 -1.06 13.95 3.04
N TYR A 145 -1.54 12.72 3.21
CA TYR A 145 -2.55 12.32 4.19
C TYR A 145 -2.16 11.00 4.89
N PRO A 146 -1.04 10.98 5.65
CA PRO A 146 -0.47 9.75 6.20
C PRO A 146 -1.42 8.97 7.12
N ASP A 147 -2.34 9.66 7.79
CA ASP A 147 -3.33 9.06 8.69
C ASP A 147 -4.63 8.62 7.98
N ARG A 148 -4.77 8.92 6.68
CA ARG A 148 -5.99 8.63 5.89
C ARG A 148 -5.84 7.48 4.93
N ILE A 149 -4.61 7.12 4.56
CA ILE A 149 -4.36 6.02 3.62
C ILE A 149 -3.25 5.12 4.14
N THR A 150 -3.52 3.83 4.18
CA THR A 150 -2.58 2.78 4.54
C THR A 150 -2.29 1.94 3.30
N LEU A 151 -1.01 1.70 3.02
CA LEU A 151 -0.54 0.89 1.91
C LEU A 151 0.25 -0.27 2.48
N ILE A 152 -0.24 -1.50 2.30
CA ILE A 152 0.52 -2.70 2.62
C ILE A 152 1.12 -3.29 1.33
N ARG A 153 2.20 -4.06 1.47
CA ARG A 153 2.97 -4.62 0.36
C ARG A 153 2.21 -5.78 -0.27
N GLY A 154 2.15 -5.83 -1.61
CA GLY A 154 1.75 -7.02 -2.37
C GLY A 154 2.97 -7.77 -2.89
N ASN A 155 2.75 -8.91 -3.55
CA ASN A 155 3.86 -9.68 -4.10
C ASN A 155 4.48 -9.02 -5.34
N HIS A 156 3.73 -8.15 -6.04
CA HIS A 156 4.23 -7.39 -7.18
C HIS A 156 5.11 -6.19 -6.78
N GLU A 157 5.09 -5.74 -5.53
CA GLU A 157 6.02 -4.74 -5.02
C GLU A 157 7.41 -5.35 -4.72
N SER A 158 7.99 -6.01 -5.73
CA SER A 158 9.26 -6.75 -5.73
C SER A 158 10.08 -6.41 -6.97
N ARG A 159 11.40 -6.32 -6.82
CA ARG A 159 12.32 -6.08 -7.96
C ARG A 159 12.24 -7.22 -8.97
N GLN A 160 12.17 -8.47 -8.50
CA GLN A 160 12.16 -9.65 -9.37
C GLN A 160 10.88 -9.71 -10.21
N ILE A 161 9.73 -9.47 -9.57
CA ILE A 161 8.42 -9.53 -10.23
C ILE A 161 8.27 -8.36 -11.24
N THR A 162 8.60 -7.14 -10.83
CA THR A 162 8.47 -5.95 -11.69
C THR A 162 9.36 -5.94 -12.93
N GLN A 163 10.48 -6.68 -12.91
CA GLN A 163 11.34 -6.88 -14.08
C GLN A 163 10.71 -7.75 -15.16
N VAL A 164 9.76 -8.62 -14.79
CA VAL A 164 9.13 -9.58 -15.69
C VAL A 164 7.73 -9.11 -16.12
N TYR A 165 6.98 -8.45 -15.24
CA TYR A 165 5.54 -8.23 -15.42
C TYR A 165 5.13 -6.80 -15.78
N GLY A 166 6.10 -5.94 -16.10
CA GLY A 166 5.89 -4.74 -16.90
C GLY A 166 6.27 -3.41 -16.27
N PHE A 167 6.34 -3.30 -14.94
CA PHE A 167 6.60 -2.02 -14.27
C PHE A 167 8.01 -1.48 -14.54
N TYR A 168 9.01 -2.36 -14.63
CA TYR A 168 10.38 -1.98 -15.02
C TYR A 168 10.39 -1.32 -16.41
N ASP A 169 9.82 -2.01 -17.41
CA ASP A 169 9.75 -1.52 -18.78
C ASP A 169 8.90 -0.25 -18.91
N GLU A 170 7.83 -0.14 -18.13
CA GLU A 170 7.01 1.06 -18.05
C GLU A 170 7.82 2.27 -17.55
N CYS A 171 8.59 2.10 -16.47
CA CYS A 171 9.44 3.17 -15.94
C CYS A 171 10.48 3.62 -16.96
N VAL A 172 11.20 2.67 -17.57
CA VAL A 172 12.22 2.98 -18.60
C VAL A 172 11.60 3.70 -19.79
N ARG A 173 10.42 3.27 -20.24
CA ARG A 173 9.71 3.90 -21.36
C ARG A 173 9.24 5.32 -21.04
N LYS A 174 8.72 5.57 -19.83
CA LYS A 174 8.15 6.88 -19.45
C LYS A 174 9.22 7.90 -19.05
N TYR A 175 10.33 7.48 -18.46
CA TYR A 175 11.38 8.38 -17.95
C TYR A 175 12.70 8.31 -18.73
N GLY A 176 12.85 7.35 -19.65
CA GLY A 176 14.08 7.15 -20.41
C GLY A 176 15.25 6.55 -19.60
N SER A 177 15.02 6.18 -18.34
CA SER A 177 16.05 5.63 -17.44
C SER A 177 15.43 4.67 -16.42
N VAL A 178 16.26 3.84 -15.79
CA VAL A 178 15.85 2.92 -14.70
C VAL A 178 15.69 3.62 -13.35
N THR A 179 15.99 4.92 -13.26
CA THR A 179 16.13 5.65 -12.00
C THR A 179 14.82 5.69 -11.21
N VAL A 180 13.69 5.93 -11.88
CA VAL A 180 12.36 5.92 -11.23
C VAL A 180 12.00 4.53 -10.70
N TRP A 181 12.27 3.47 -11.47
CA TRP A 181 12.04 2.10 -11.00
C TRP A 181 12.84 1.79 -9.71
N ARG A 182 14.10 2.26 -9.64
CA ARG A 182 14.93 2.13 -8.44
C ARG A 182 14.32 2.89 -7.25
N TYR A 183 13.86 4.12 -7.44
CA TYR A 183 13.21 4.88 -6.37
C TYR A 183 11.93 4.19 -5.88
N CYS A 184 11.08 3.70 -6.76
CA CYS A 184 9.86 3.01 -6.37
C CYS A 184 10.14 1.69 -5.64
N THR A 185 11.06 0.86 -6.17
CA THR A 185 11.42 -0.42 -5.54
C THR A 185 12.14 -0.27 -4.20
N GLU A 186 12.90 0.82 -4.00
CA GLU A 186 13.40 1.18 -2.67
C GLU A 186 12.27 1.49 -1.69
N ILE A 187 11.15 2.09 -2.14
CA ILE A 187 9.98 2.36 -1.28
C ILE A 187 9.19 1.09 -0.98
N PHE A 188 9.11 0.15 -1.92
CA PHE A 188 8.44 -1.12 -1.70
C PHE A 188 8.96 -1.86 -0.47
N ASP A 189 10.26 -1.76 -0.19
CA ASP A 189 10.89 -2.36 1.00
C ASP A 189 10.40 -1.78 2.33
N TYR A 190 9.80 -0.58 2.32
CA TYR A 190 9.30 0.06 3.54
C TYR A 190 7.80 -0.14 3.75
N LEU A 191 7.06 -0.62 2.75
CA LEU A 191 5.63 -0.90 2.86
C LEU A 191 5.35 -1.93 3.95
N SER A 192 4.36 -1.66 4.80
CA SER A 192 3.93 -2.55 5.87
C SER A 192 3.48 -3.91 5.29
N LEU A 193 3.72 -5.01 6.02
CA LEU A 193 3.38 -6.36 5.50
C LEU A 193 1.90 -6.72 5.68
N SER A 194 1.25 -6.08 6.65
CA SER A 194 -0.13 -6.35 7.04
C SER A 194 -0.71 -5.16 7.81
N ALA A 195 -2.02 -5.20 8.03
CA ALA A 195 -2.73 -4.27 8.89
C ALA A 195 -3.70 -5.00 9.83
N ILE A 196 -4.11 -4.32 10.89
CA ILE A 196 -5.16 -4.78 11.81
C ILE A 196 -6.16 -3.66 11.99
N ILE A 197 -7.40 -3.88 11.55
CA ILE A 197 -8.49 -2.90 11.66
C ILE A 197 -9.22 -3.13 12.98
N ASP A 198 -9.27 -2.10 13.84
CA ASP A 198 -9.90 -2.11 15.16
C ASP A 198 -9.50 -3.30 16.07
N GLY A 199 -8.32 -3.89 15.83
CA GLY A 199 -7.90 -5.09 16.54
C GLY A 199 -8.67 -6.37 16.16
N LYS A 200 -9.57 -6.30 15.17
CA LYS A 200 -10.54 -7.34 14.84
C LYS A 200 -10.42 -7.94 13.46
N ILE A 201 -10.00 -7.18 12.45
CA ILE A 201 -9.89 -7.69 11.07
C ILE A 201 -8.42 -7.64 10.67
N PHE A 202 -7.81 -8.82 10.50
CA PHE A 202 -6.43 -8.92 10.03
C PHE A 202 -6.37 -8.82 8.52
N CYS A 203 -5.65 -7.82 8.00
CA CYS A 203 -5.51 -7.57 6.58
C CYS A 203 -4.10 -7.92 6.09
N VAL A 204 -4.01 -8.73 5.04
CA VAL A 204 -2.74 -9.15 4.43
C VAL A 204 -2.94 -9.32 2.92
N HIS A 205 -1.94 -9.08 2.08
CA HIS A 205 -2.11 -9.26 0.64
C HIS A 205 -2.35 -10.74 0.28
N GLY A 206 -1.37 -11.59 0.62
CA GLY A 206 -1.38 -13.03 0.40
C GLY A 206 -2.20 -13.75 1.46
N GLY A 207 -1.56 -14.37 2.45
CA GLY A 207 -2.26 -15.24 3.37
C GLY A 207 -1.46 -15.57 4.62
N LEU A 208 -1.78 -16.70 5.23
CA LEU A 208 -1.11 -17.15 6.46
C LEU A 208 0.21 -17.87 6.13
N SER A 209 1.07 -17.99 7.13
CA SER A 209 2.34 -18.73 7.05
C SER A 209 2.38 -19.83 8.11
N PRO A 210 2.91 -21.03 7.81
CA PRO A 210 3.14 -22.06 8.82
C PRO A 210 4.17 -21.63 9.88
N SER A 211 4.97 -20.61 9.59
CA SER A 211 5.96 -20.04 10.51
C SER A 211 5.39 -18.95 11.43
N ILE A 212 4.14 -18.55 11.23
CA ILE A 212 3.50 -17.43 11.93
C ILE A 212 2.20 -17.90 12.58
N GLN A 213 2.19 -17.92 13.90
CA GLN A 213 1.03 -18.24 14.72
C GLN A 213 0.40 -16.99 15.35
N THR A 214 1.18 -15.93 15.53
CA THR A 214 0.75 -14.69 16.20
C THR A 214 1.10 -13.44 15.41
N LEU A 215 0.30 -12.38 15.57
CA LEU A 215 0.58 -11.07 14.97
C LEU A 215 1.93 -10.49 15.42
N ASP A 216 2.39 -10.79 16.63
CA ASP A 216 3.67 -10.30 17.15
C ASP A 216 4.88 -10.89 16.40
N GLN A 217 4.76 -12.11 15.87
CA GLN A 217 5.80 -12.68 14.99
C GLN A 217 5.92 -11.91 13.68
N ILE A 218 4.82 -11.33 13.17
CA ILE A 218 4.86 -10.46 11.99
C ILE A 218 5.56 -9.14 12.32
N ARG A 219 5.32 -8.57 13.52
CA ARG A 219 5.91 -7.28 13.95
C ARG A 219 7.43 -7.26 13.95
N ILE A 220 8.07 -8.42 14.15
CA ILE A 220 9.53 -8.53 14.28
C ILE A 220 10.25 -8.91 12.98
N ILE A 221 9.53 -9.17 11.89
CA ILE A 221 10.13 -9.44 10.57
C ILE A 221 10.95 -8.22 10.12
N ASP A 222 12.18 -8.43 9.68
CA ASP A 222 12.91 -7.36 9.00
C ASP A 222 12.35 -7.19 7.58
N ARG A 223 11.40 -6.28 7.40
CA ARG A 223 10.73 -6.09 6.10
C ARG A 223 11.56 -5.30 5.09
N LYS A 224 12.62 -4.61 5.52
CA LYS A 224 13.37 -3.61 4.74
C LYS A 224 14.37 -4.25 3.78
N GLN A 225 13.86 -5.17 2.98
CA GLN A 225 14.60 -5.97 2.03
C GLN A 225 13.70 -6.38 0.86
N GLU A 226 14.33 -6.91 -0.18
CA GLU A 226 13.63 -7.61 -1.24
C GLU A 226 12.84 -8.79 -0.68
N VAL A 227 11.68 -9.10 -1.26
CA VAL A 227 10.87 -10.26 -0.86
C VAL A 227 11.70 -11.55 -1.04
N PRO A 228 11.96 -12.33 0.02
CA PRO A 228 12.67 -13.60 -0.11
C PRO A 228 11.87 -14.62 -0.92
N HIS A 229 12.55 -15.65 -1.41
CA HIS A 229 11.88 -16.75 -2.14
C HIS A 229 11.07 -17.68 -1.22
N ASP A 230 11.37 -17.70 0.08
CA ASP A 230 10.72 -18.53 1.09
C ASP A 230 10.61 -17.81 2.44
N GLY A 231 9.96 -18.47 3.41
CA GLY A 231 9.84 -17.98 4.78
C GLY A 231 8.69 -17.00 5.00
N PRO A 232 8.55 -16.48 6.24
CA PRO A 232 7.33 -15.83 6.71
C PRO A 232 6.93 -14.59 5.90
N MET A 233 7.90 -13.80 5.44
CA MET A 233 7.61 -12.63 4.59
C MET A 233 7.11 -13.03 3.20
N CYS A 234 7.68 -14.06 2.60
CA CYS A 234 7.22 -14.61 1.32
C CYS A 234 5.78 -15.13 1.48
N ASP A 235 5.55 -15.96 2.50
CA ASP A 235 4.26 -16.60 2.74
C ASP A 235 3.12 -15.58 2.93
N LEU A 236 3.35 -14.49 3.67
CA LEU A 236 2.37 -13.42 3.87
C LEU A 236 1.95 -12.77 2.55
N LEU A 237 2.83 -12.72 1.54
CA LEU A 237 2.57 -12.09 0.26
C LEU A 237 2.07 -13.10 -0.81
N TRP A 238 2.27 -14.40 -0.64
CA TRP A 238 2.02 -15.40 -1.69
C TRP A 238 1.03 -16.51 -1.36
N SER A 239 0.66 -16.68 -0.08
CA SER A 239 -0.18 -17.82 0.34
C SER A 239 -1.66 -17.63 0.01
N ASP A 240 -2.37 -18.73 -0.23
CA ASP A 240 -3.77 -18.74 -0.68
C ASP A 240 -4.66 -19.66 0.16
N PRO A 241 -5.95 -19.31 0.37
CA PRO A 241 -6.92 -20.23 0.95
C PRO A 241 -7.26 -21.38 -0.02
N GLU A 242 -7.41 -22.59 0.52
CA GLU A 242 -7.82 -23.81 -0.20
C GLU A 242 -8.85 -24.61 0.61
N ASP A 243 -9.76 -25.32 -0.06
CA ASP A 243 -10.83 -26.07 0.63
C ASP A 243 -10.30 -27.29 1.41
N ALA A 244 -9.09 -27.75 1.09
CA ALA A 244 -8.40 -28.80 1.83
C ALA A 244 -7.97 -28.32 3.24
N LEU A 245 -7.99 -29.23 4.21
CA LEU A 245 -7.55 -28.94 5.58
C LEU A 245 -6.02 -28.86 5.69
N GLY A 246 -5.54 -28.10 6.68
CA GLY A 246 -4.13 -27.95 6.99
C GLY A 246 -3.37 -27.08 5.99
N TRP A 247 -2.10 -27.40 5.78
CA TRP A 247 -1.21 -26.69 4.86
C TRP A 247 -0.95 -27.52 3.60
N GLY A 248 -0.92 -26.86 2.44
CA GLY A 248 -0.55 -27.45 1.15
C GLY A 248 0.55 -26.66 0.45
N VAL A 249 1.21 -27.29 -0.53
CA VAL A 249 2.21 -26.61 -1.36
C VAL A 249 1.50 -25.69 -2.36
N SER A 250 1.90 -24.42 -2.41
CA SER A 250 1.33 -23.47 -3.36
C SER A 250 1.72 -23.81 -4.81
N PRO A 251 0.77 -23.84 -5.76
CA PRO A 251 1.07 -24.02 -7.18
C PRO A 251 1.81 -22.81 -7.78
N ARG A 252 1.90 -21.69 -7.06
CA ARG A 252 2.63 -20.48 -7.48
C ARG A 252 4.15 -20.66 -7.42
N GLY A 253 4.64 -21.70 -6.75
CA GLY A 253 6.07 -21.90 -6.49
C GLY A 253 6.61 -21.05 -5.32
N ALA A 254 5.73 -20.32 -4.62
CA ALA A 254 6.02 -19.51 -3.44
C ALA A 254 4.78 -19.48 -2.52
N GLY A 255 5.00 -19.37 -1.21
CA GLY A 255 3.94 -19.45 -0.20
C GLY A 255 3.30 -20.83 -0.07
N TYR A 256 2.15 -20.88 0.61
CA TYR A 256 1.42 -22.11 0.94
C TYR A 256 -0.07 -21.99 0.60
N LEU A 257 -0.71 -23.15 0.46
CA LEU A 257 -2.16 -23.26 0.57
C LEU A 257 -2.53 -23.45 2.05
N PHE A 258 -3.60 -22.81 2.53
CA PHE A 258 -4.06 -22.98 3.91
C PHE A 258 -5.58 -23.23 3.99
N GLY A 259 -5.95 -24.19 4.84
CA GLY A 259 -7.32 -24.61 5.07
C GLY A 259 -8.09 -23.83 6.12
N SER A 260 -9.38 -24.16 6.26
CA SER A 260 -10.28 -23.56 7.25
C SER A 260 -9.80 -23.72 8.70
N ASP A 261 -9.24 -24.87 9.06
CA ASP A 261 -8.72 -25.17 10.39
C ASP A 261 -7.54 -24.26 10.76
N VAL A 262 -6.65 -23.99 9.80
CA VAL A 262 -5.54 -23.05 9.96
C VAL A 262 -6.05 -21.63 10.20
N ALA A 263 -7.01 -21.18 9.39
CA ALA A 263 -7.59 -19.85 9.51
C ALA A 263 -8.31 -19.64 10.86
N VAL A 264 -9.11 -20.63 11.28
CA VAL A 264 -9.83 -20.59 12.57
C VAL A 264 -8.87 -20.62 13.75
N GLN A 265 -7.82 -21.45 13.69
CA GLN A 265 -6.80 -21.50 14.74
C GLN A 265 -6.06 -20.18 14.86
N PHE A 266 -5.62 -19.59 13.75
CA PHE A 266 -4.95 -18.29 13.74
C PHE A 266 -5.87 -17.19 14.29
N SER A 267 -7.14 -17.19 13.87
CA SER A 267 -8.12 -16.18 14.30
C SER A 267 -8.38 -16.25 15.81
N THR A 268 -8.58 -17.46 16.33
CA THR A 268 -8.76 -17.71 17.77
C THR A 268 -7.54 -17.29 18.57
N THR A 269 -6.33 -17.65 18.10
CA THR A 269 -5.07 -17.34 18.78
C THR A 269 -4.83 -15.84 18.90
N ASN A 270 -5.23 -15.08 17.88
CA ASN A 270 -5.01 -13.64 17.80
C ASN A 270 -6.22 -12.79 18.21
N ASN A 271 -7.33 -13.42 18.63
CA ASN A 271 -8.59 -12.77 19.00
C ASN A 271 -9.14 -11.83 17.90
N ILE A 272 -8.99 -12.24 16.65
CA ILE A 272 -9.54 -11.55 15.47
C ILE A 272 -10.81 -12.27 15.00
N ASP A 273 -11.69 -11.52 14.35
CA ASP A 273 -12.98 -12.01 13.90
C ASP A 273 -12.90 -12.57 12.47
N MET A 274 -12.00 -12.05 11.63
CA MET A 274 -11.77 -12.54 10.26
C MET A 274 -10.43 -12.10 9.69
N ILE A 275 -10.02 -12.76 8.60
CA ILE A 275 -8.88 -12.39 7.75
C ILE A 275 -9.43 -11.77 6.46
N CYS A 276 -8.92 -10.60 6.08
CA CYS A 276 -9.23 -9.93 4.82
C CYS A 276 -7.98 -9.90 3.95
N ARG A 277 -8.08 -10.39 2.70
CA ARG A 277 -6.92 -10.54 1.81
C ARG A 277 -7.24 -10.24 0.34
N ALA A 278 -6.22 -10.26 -0.52
CA ALA A 278 -6.32 -9.88 -1.94
C ALA A 278 -5.79 -11.00 -2.87
N HIS A 279 -4.92 -10.72 -3.84
CA HIS A 279 -3.99 -11.64 -4.56
C HIS A 279 -4.60 -12.75 -5.45
N GLN A 280 -5.81 -13.24 -5.16
CA GLN A 280 -6.54 -14.17 -6.01
C GLN A 280 -7.64 -13.44 -6.75
N LEU A 281 -7.57 -13.49 -8.08
CA LEU A 281 -8.65 -13.06 -8.95
C LEU A 281 -9.94 -13.81 -8.59
N VAL A 282 -10.98 -13.05 -8.27
CA VAL A 282 -12.34 -13.55 -8.05
C VAL A 282 -13.29 -12.84 -9.00
N MET A 283 -14.16 -13.59 -9.67
CA MET A 283 -14.96 -13.08 -10.78
C MET A 283 -15.99 -12.04 -10.34
N GLU A 284 -16.49 -12.18 -9.12
CA GLU A 284 -17.50 -11.37 -8.47
C GLU A 284 -16.91 -10.17 -7.70
N GLY A 285 -15.60 -9.95 -7.78
CA GLY A 285 -14.89 -8.86 -7.10
C GLY A 285 -14.59 -9.12 -5.63
N TYR A 286 -15.32 -10.00 -4.96
CA TYR A 286 -14.96 -10.52 -3.64
C TYR A 286 -15.45 -11.97 -3.45
N LYS A 287 -14.86 -12.70 -2.51
CA LYS A 287 -15.23 -14.08 -2.17
C LYS A 287 -15.02 -14.39 -0.70
N TRP A 288 -16.03 -14.98 -0.07
CA TRP A 288 -15.89 -15.57 1.26
C TRP A 288 -15.38 -17.00 1.16
N HIS A 289 -14.48 -17.36 2.08
CA HIS A 289 -13.98 -18.70 2.29
C HIS A 289 -14.28 -19.14 3.73
N PHE A 290 -14.32 -20.45 3.95
CA PHE A 290 -14.32 -21.05 5.30
C PHE A 290 -15.42 -20.52 6.24
N SER A 291 -16.67 -20.49 5.77
CA SER A 291 -17.81 -19.96 6.55
C SER A 291 -17.57 -18.54 7.05
N GLU A 292 -17.11 -17.66 6.15
CA GLU A 292 -16.81 -16.24 6.39
C GLU A 292 -15.59 -15.94 7.28
N ALA A 293 -14.73 -16.92 7.56
CA ALA A 293 -13.48 -16.67 8.31
C ALA A 293 -12.43 -15.90 7.49
N VAL A 294 -12.44 -16.04 6.16
CA VAL A 294 -11.50 -15.37 5.25
C VAL A 294 -12.26 -14.72 4.10
N LEU A 295 -11.95 -13.46 3.82
CA LEU A 295 -12.48 -12.69 2.71
C LEU A 295 -11.37 -12.37 1.71
N THR A 296 -11.57 -12.71 0.44
CA THR A 296 -10.77 -12.20 -0.67
C THR A 296 -11.47 -10.99 -1.28
N VAL A 297 -10.78 -9.86 -1.43
CA VAL A 297 -11.24 -8.64 -2.12
C VAL A 297 -10.35 -8.37 -3.32
N TRP A 298 -10.96 -8.09 -4.47
CA TRP A 298 -10.29 -7.82 -5.73
C TRP A 298 -10.77 -6.51 -6.33
N SER A 299 -9.84 -5.59 -6.62
CA SER A 299 -10.19 -4.20 -7.00
C SER A 299 -9.78 -3.82 -8.44
N ALA A 300 -9.40 -4.78 -9.28
CA ALA A 300 -9.04 -4.57 -10.69
C ALA A 300 -10.07 -5.20 -11.66
N PRO A 301 -11.08 -4.46 -12.12
CA PRO A 301 -12.14 -5.01 -12.98
C PRO A 301 -11.63 -5.31 -14.39
N ASN A 302 -12.21 -6.32 -15.03
CA ASN A 302 -11.77 -6.86 -16.32
C ASN A 302 -10.23 -6.98 -16.39
N TYR A 303 -9.67 -7.71 -15.42
CA TYR A 303 -8.25 -7.80 -15.17
C TYR A 303 -7.47 -8.17 -16.44
N CYS A 304 -6.31 -7.55 -16.62
CA CYS A 304 -5.47 -7.68 -17.82
C CYS A 304 -6.24 -7.37 -19.13
N TYR A 305 -7.32 -6.62 -19.03
CA TYR A 305 -8.22 -6.26 -20.14
C TYR A 305 -8.91 -7.45 -20.82
N ARG A 306 -8.97 -8.62 -20.15
CA ARG A 306 -9.48 -9.87 -20.76
C ARG A 306 -10.26 -10.78 -19.83
N CYS A 307 -10.05 -10.70 -18.51
CA CYS A 307 -10.62 -11.68 -17.58
C CYS A 307 -12.14 -11.55 -17.41
N GLY A 308 -12.73 -10.37 -17.66
CA GLY A 308 -14.17 -10.16 -17.58
C GLY A 308 -14.77 -10.16 -16.17
N ASN A 309 -13.95 -10.18 -15.12
CA ASN A 309 -14.39 -10.05 -13.73
C ASN A 309 -14.88 -8.63 -13.42
N VAL A 310 -15.72 -8.49 -12.39
CA VAL A 310 -15.97 -7.20 -11.74
C VAL A 310 -14.95 -6.96 -10.63
N ALA A 311 -14.95 -5.75 -10.06
CA ALA A 311 -14.15 -5.40 -8.89
C ALA A 311 -15.04 -5.02 -7.72
N ALA A 312 -14.51 -5.12 -6.51
CA ALA A 312 -15.17 -4.66 -5.31
C ALA A 312 -14.22 -3.89 -4.39
N ILE A 313 -14.81 -3.10 -3.50
CA ILE A 313 -14.21 -2.56 -2.29
C ILE A 313 -15.06 -2.97 -1.09
N LEU A 314 -14.40 -3.20 0.05
CA LEU A 314 -15.06 -3.44 1.33
C LEU A 314 -15.07 -2.14 2.13
N GLN A 315 -16.24 -1.66 2.51
CA GLN A 315 -16.43 -0.48 3.35
C GLN A 315 -16.81 -0.93 4.76
N LEU A 316 -16.05 -0.48 5.75
CA LEU A 316 -16.30 -0.71 7.16
C LEU A 316 -16.73 0.60 7.80
N THR A 317 -17.88 0.60 8.44
CA THR A 317 -18.36 1.73 9.25
C THR A 317 -17.65 1.78 10.61
N ASP A 318 -17.89 2.83 11.39
CA ASP A 318 -17.41 3.01 12.76
C ASP A 318 -17.81 1.87 13.72
N THR A 319 -18.82 1.07 13.35
CA THR A 319 -19.31 -0.10 14.10
C THR A 319 -18.87 -1.43 13.47
N LEU A 320 -17.94 -1.39 12.51
CA LEU A 320 -17.48 -2.52 11.71
C LEU A 320 -18.60 -3.21 10.90
N GLU A 321 -19.68 -2.49 10.59
CA GLU A 321 -20.67 -2.99 9.62
C GLU A 321 -20.03 -3.02 8.24
N ARG A 322 -20.20 -4.17 7.57
CA ARG A 322 -19.55 -4.49 6.30
C ARG A 322 -20.47 -4.15 5.13
N GLY A 323 -20.06 -3.23 4.27
CA GLY A 323 -20.69 -2.93 2.98
C GLY A 323 -19.76 -3.29 1.82
N PHE A 324 -20.30 -3.86 0.75
CA PHE A 324 -19.55 -4.12 -0.47
C PHE A 324 -20.05 -3.22 -1.58
N THR A 325 -19.14 -2.49 -2.22
CA THR A 325 -19.44 -1.72 -3.42
C THR A 325 -18.75 -2.39 -4.60
N ILE A 326 -19.56 -2.94 -5.52
CA ILE A 326 -19.10 -3.59 -6.75
C ILE A 326 -19.06 -2.55 -7.87
N PHE A 327 -18.02 -2.58 -8.70
CA PHE A 327 -17.88 -1.70 -9.84
C PHE A 327 -17.26 -2.42 -11.06
N GLU A 328 -17.65 -1.95 -12.24
CA GLU A 328 -17.15 -2.45 -13.51
C GLU A 328 -15.95 -1.65 -14.01
N ALA A 329 -15.34 -2.16 -15.08
CA ALA A 329 -14.19 -1.53 -15.72
C ALA A 329 -14.58 -0.17 -16.33
N ALA A 330 -13.75 0.84 -16.11
CA ALA A 330 -13.95 2.17 -16.66
C ALA A 330 -14.10 2.12 -18.20
N PRO A 331 -15.01 2.90 -18.81
CA PRO A 331 -15.28 2.85 -20.24
C PRO A 331 -14.01 2.98 -21.08
N GLN A 332 -13.91 2.24 -22.19
CA GLN A 332 -12.72 2.23 -23.02
C GLN A 332 -12.37 3.62 -23.59
N GLU A 333 -13.37 4.48 -23.80
CA GLU A 333 -13.19 5.88 -24.23
C GLU A 333 -12.47 6.74 -23.20
N SER A 334 -12.59 6.39 -21.91
CA SER A 334 -11.86 7.06 -20.82
C SER A 334 -10.41 6.59 -20.71
N ARG A 335 -10.10 5.40 -21.25
CA ARG A 335 -8.76 4.81 -21.23
C ARG A 335 -7.97 5.42 -22.38
N GLY A 336 -7.02 6.31 -22.07
CA GLY A 336 -6.11 6.85 -23.08
C GLY A 336 -5.53 5.73 -23.95
N VAL A 337 -5.45 5.94 -25.27
CA VAL A 337 -5.01 4.89 -26.21
C VAL A 337 -3.59 4.44 -25.83
N PRO A 338 -3.33 3.17 -25.47
CA PRO A 338 -1.97 2.69 -25.27
C PRO A 338 -1.19 2.91 -26.57
N SER A 339 0.05 3.41 -26.49
CA SER A 339 0.89 3.59 -27.67
C SER A 339 0.91 2.28 -28.46
N LYS A 340 0.43 2.31 -29.72
CA LYS A 340 0.29 1.16 -30.63
C LYS A 340 1.56 0.31 -30.67
N LYS A 341 1.69 -0.64 -29.76
CA LYS A 341 2.73 -1.66 -29.71
C LYS A 341 2.06 -2.99 -29.37
N PRO A 342 2.62 -4.12 -29.84
CA PRO A 342 2.06 -5.43 -29.55
C PRO A 342 1.87 -5.60 -28.05
N GLN A 343 0.74 -6.20 -27.68
CA GLN A 343 0.44 -6.59 -26.31
C GLN A 343 1.63 -7.37 -25.77
N ALA A 344 2.23 -6.91 -24.68
CA ALA A 344 3.43 -7.53 -24.14
C ALA A 344 3.15 -8.97 -23.69
N ASP A 345 4.12 -9.87 -23.85
CA ASP A 345 3.93 -11.31 -23.57
C ASP A 345 3.51 -11.58 -22.12
N TYR A 346 3.82 -10.68 -21.18
CA TYR A 346 3.37 -10.85 -19.80
C TYR A 346 1.86 -10.69 -19.62
N PHE A 347 1.10 -10.14 -20.58
CA PHE A 347 -0.37 -10.17 -20.52
C PHE A 347 -0.96 -11.57 -20.80
N LEU A 348 -0.15 -12.54 -21.22
CA LEU A 348 -0.58 -13.90 -21.57
C LEU A 348 -0.81 -14.80 -20.35
#